data_AF-T1AEH3-F1
#
_entry.id   AF-T1AEH3-F1
#
_cell.length_a   1.000
_cell.length_b   1.000
_cell.length_c   1.000
_cell.angle_alpha   90.00
_cell.angle_beta   90.00
_cell.angle_gamma   90.00
#
_symmetry.space_group_name_H-M   'P 1'
#
loop_
_entity.id
_entity.type
_entity.pdbx_description
1 polymer ?
#
loop_
_entity_poly.entity_id
_entity_poly.type
_entity_poly.pdbx_seq_one_letter_code
_entity_poly.pdbx_strand_id
1 'polypeptide(L)'
;MHVMSRIKGQEDLVRKVTEKYNNLSGTFNERSRRLWAGNESLSIGYAGIEIVSLATGLSRSTIIKGMKEITDKRELKDRIRDHGGGRKKEVDRDPGIREELIKLVESSTRGDPQSSLLWESKSLRKLSVELREKGYDVSHVLVEKLLHDME
;
A
#
# COMPACT_ATOMS: atom_id res chain seq x y z
N MET A 1 -31.47 -32.61 18.97
CA MET A 1 -30.77 -33.15 17.77
C MET A 1 -30.40 -32.09 16.72
N HIS A 2 -31.07 -30.93 16.66
CA HIS A 2 -30.85 -29.94 15.58
C HIS A 2 -29.52 -29.16 15.65
N VAL A 3 -28.99 -28.92 16.86
CA VAL A 3 -27.75 -28.14 17.06
C VAL A 3 -26.49 -28.91 16.62
N MET A 4 -26.39 -30.19 16.96
CA MET A 4 -25.28 -31.07 16.56
C MET A 4 -25.19 -31.25 15.04
N SER A 5 -26.34 -31.37 14.36
CA SER A 5 -26.38 -31.44 12.88
C SER A 5 -25.88 -30.14 12.24
N ARG A 6 -26.16 -28.99 12.86
CA ARG A 6 -25.72 -27.68 12.37
C ARG A 6 -24.22 -27.46 12.56
N ILE A 7 -23.67 -27.86 13.70
CA ILE A 7 -22.22 -27.78 13.98
C ILE A 7 -21.44 -28.62 12.97
N LYS A 8 -21.87 -29.87 12.74
CA LYS A 8 -21.23 -30.76 11.77
C LYS A 8 -21.28 -30.19 10.34
N GLY A 9 -22.39 -29.56 9.96
CA GLY A 9 -22.51 -28.88 8.68
C GLY A 9 -21.59 -27.66 8.54
N GLN A 10 -21.35 -26.91 9.62
CA GLN A 10 -20.40 -25.80 9.63
C GLN A 10 -18.95 -26.29 9.55
N GLU A 11 -18.59 -27.35 10.26
CA GLU A 11 -17.25 -27.95 10.18
C GLU A 11 -16.92 -28.44 8.76
N ASP A 12 -17.87 -29.10 8.10
CA ASP A 12 -17.70 -29.54 6.71
C ASP A 12 -17.55 -28.37 5.73
N LEU A 13 -18.26 -27.26 5.96
CA LEU A 13 -18.11 -26.03 5.16
C LEU A 13 -16.75 -25.38 5.39
N VAL A 14 -16.30 -25.27 6.64
CA VAL A 14 -14.98 -24.74 6.98
C VAL A 14 -13.90 -25.57 6.27
N ARG A 15 -13.95 -26.90 6.37
CA ARG A 15 -13.00 -27.79 5.68
C ARG A 15 -12.95 -27.53 4.18
N LYS A 16 -14.11 -27.49 3.51
CA LYS A 16 -14.20 -27.24 2.06
C LYS A 16 -13.62 -25.87 1.67
N VAL A 17 -13.90 -24.83 2.46
CA VAL A 17 -13.36 -23.49 2.21
C VAL A 17 -11.84 -23.47 2.39
N THR A 18 -11.32 -24.13 3.42
CA THR A 18 -9.87 -24.25 3.66
C THR A 18 -9.17 -24.92 2.48
N GLU A 19 -9.71 -26.03 1.98
CA GLU A 19 -9.15 -26.73 0.80
C GLU A 19 -9.10 -25.83 -0.44
N LYS A 20 -10.22 -25.16 -0.77
CA LYS A 20 -10.26 -24.22 -1.90
C LYS A 20 -9.27 -23.07 -1.73
N TYR A 21 -9.17 -22.52 -0.51
CA TYR A 21 -8.26 -21.42 -0.21
C TYR A 21 -6.81 -21.86 -0.38
N ASN A 22 -6.41 -23.00 0.18
CA ASN A 22 -5.04 -23.49 0.12
C ASN A 22 -4.59 -23.74 -1.33
N ASN A 23 -5.47 -24.32 -2.16
CA ASN A 23 -5.19 -24.58 -3.58
C ASN A 23 -4.86 -23.32 -4.39
N LEU A 24 -5.42 -22.16 -4.01
CA LEU A 24 -5.24 -20.90 -4.72
C LEU A 24 -4.35 -19.89 -3.97
N SER A 25 -4.06 -20.16 -2.69
CA SER A 25 -3.38 -19.23 -1.77
C SER A 25 -2.08 -18.66 -2.31
N GLY A 26 -1.28 -19.49 -2.99
CA GLY A 26 0.01 -19.11 -3.59
C GLY A 26 -0.11 -18.22 -4.83
N THR A 27 -1.29 -18.12 -5.45
CA THR A 27 -1.53 -17.27 -6.62
C THR A 27 -2.14 -15.91 -6.25
N PHE A 28 -2.65 -15.77 -5.03
CA PHE A 28 -3.36 -14.57 -4.62
C PHE A 28 -2.42 -13.41 -4.26
N ASN A 29 -2.71 -12.24 -4.83
CA ASN A 29 -2.30 -10.96 -4.27
C ASN A 29 -3.29 -10.49 -3.18
N GLU A 30 -2.98 -9.38 -2.50
CA GLU A 30 -3.82 -8.87 -1.40
C GLU A 30 -5.28 -8.59 -1.83
N ARG A 31 -5.47 -8.02 -3.02
CA ARG A 31 -6.78 -7.67 -3.57
C ARG A 31 -7.57 -8.92 -3.96
N SER A 32 -6.97 -9.83 -4.73
CA SER A 32 -7.62 -11.07 -5.16
C SER A 32 -7.99 -11.96 -3.98
N ARG A 33 -7.12 -12.02 -2.95
CA ARG A 33 -7.41 -12.74 -1.70
C ARG A 33 -8.63 -12.18 -0.99
N ARG A 34 -8.72 -10.85 -0.87
CA ARG A 34 -9.84 -10.15 -0.24
C ARG A 34 -11.15 -10.36 -1.00
N LEU A 35 -11.13 -10.22 -2.32
CA LEU A 35 -12.30 -10.42 -3.18
C LEU A 35 -12.76 -11.88 -3.14
N TRP A 36 -11.83 -12.85 -3.23
CA TRP A 36 -12.18 -14.26 -3.12
C TRP A 36 -12.85 -14.58 -1.79
N ALA A 37 -12.30 -14.10 -0.67
CA ALA A 37 -12.87 -14.31 0.65
C ALA A 37 -14.26 -13.65 0.79
N GLY A 38 -14.43 -12.45 0.25
CA GLY A 38 -15.74 -11.78 0.20
C GLY A 38 -16.77 -12.56 -0.62
N ASN A 39 -16.37 -13.08 -1.78
CA ASN A 39 -17.23 -13.87 -2.65
C ASN A 39 -17.66 -15.18 -2.00
N GLU A 40 -16.72 -15.92 -1.39
CA GLU A 40 -17.03 -17.19 -0.71
C GLU A 40 -17.97 -16.94 0.48
N SER A 41 -17.78 -15.82 1.20
CA SER A 41 -18.67 -15.41 2.29
C SER A 41 -20.09 -15.12 1.81
N LEU A 42 -20.24 -14.40 0.69
CA LEU A 42 -21.54 -14.14 0.07
C LEU A 42 -22.21 -15.45 -0.41
N SER A 43 -21.45 -16.37 -0.99
CA SER A 43 -21.96 -17.66 -1.47
C SER A 43 -22.45 -18.56 -0.34
N ILE A 44 -21.81 -18.51 0.85
CA ILE A 44 -22.22 -19.29 2.02
C ILE A 44 -23.44 -18.64 2.69
N GLY A 45 -23.52 -17.30 2.68
CA GLY A 45 -24.63 -16.56 3.29
C GLY A 45 -24.55 -16.53 4.80
N TYR A 46 -25.53 -17.13 5.49
CA TYR A 46 -25.58 -17.09 6.96
C TYR A 46 -24.32 -17.70 7.59
N ALA A 47 -23.69 -16.97 8.52
CA ALA A 47 -22.40 -17.31 9.13
C ALA A 47 -21.21 -17.41 8.16
N GLY A 48 -21.34 -16.98 6.90
CA GLY A 48 -20.28 -17.07 5.91
C GLY A 48 -19.00 -16.31 6.30
N ILE A 49 -19.12 -15.15 6.94
CA ILE A 49 -17.95 -14.37 7.41
C ILE A 49 -17.16 -15.16 8.46
N GLU A 50 -17.86 -15.81 9.38
CA GLU A 50 -17.24 -16.58 10.46
C GLU A 50 -16.56 -17.84 9.92
N ILE A 51 -17.24 -18.58 9.04
CA ILE A 51 -16.73 -19.78 8.39
C ILE A 51 -15.47 -19.47 7.56
N VAL A 52 -15.51 -18.41 6.74
CA VAL A 52 -14.36 -18.01 5.90
C VAL A 52 -13.21 -17.49 6.77
N SER A 53 -13.49 -16.74 7.82
CA SER A 53 -12.45 -16.27 8.75
C SER A 53 -11.75 -17.44 9.45
N LEU A 54 -12.52 -18.43 9.90
CA LEU A 54 -11.96 -19.65 10.52
C LEU A 54 -11.16 -20.48 9.52
N ALA A 55 -11.63 -20.61 8.28
CA ALA A 55 -10.98 -21.40 7.24
C ALA A 55 -9.67 -20.79 6.71
N THR A 56 -9.59 -19.45 6.65
CA THR A 56 -8.48 -18.73 5.97
C THR A 56 -7.56 -17.96 6.91
N GLY A 57 -7.98 -17.72 8.15
CA GLY A 57 -7.29 -16.85 9.10
C GLY A 57 -7.41 -15.35 8.77
N LEU A 58 -8.19 -14.98 7.76
CA LEU A 58 -8.40 -13.57 7.41
C LEU A 58 -9.27 -12.86 8.44
N SER A 59 -8.96 -11.58 8.68
CA SER A 59 -9.77 -10.76 9.57
C SER A 59 -11.17 -10.55 9.00
N ARG A 60 -12.17 -10.53 9.88
CA ARG A 60 -13.57 -10.26 9.50
C ARG A 60 -13.73 -8.94 8.75
N SER A 61 -12.95 -7.91 9.12
CA SER A 61 -12.95 -6.62 8.44
C SER A 61 -12.48 -6.71 6.97
N THR A 62 -11.49 -7.56 6.68
CA THR A 62 -11.01 -7.83 5.31
C THR A 62 -12.09 -8.50 4.48
N ILE A 63 -12.77 -9.51 5.04
CA ILE A 63 -13.85 -10.24 4.36
C ILE A 63 -15.02 -9.29 4.05
N ILE A 64 -15.46 -8.50 5.04
CA ILE A 64 -16.54 -7.51 4.87
C ILE A 64 -16.17 -6.49 3.79
N LYS A 65 -14.92 -6.01 3.77
CA LYS A 65 -14.44 -5.09 2.73
C LYS A 65 -14.54 -5.73 1.34
N GLY A 66 -14.11 -6.98 1.19
CA GLY A 66 -14.28 -7.75 -0.06
C GLY A 66 -15.74 -7.91 -0.49
N MET A 67 -16.64 -8.22 0.45
CA MET A 67 -18.08 -8.31 0.16
C MET A 67 -18.65 -6.99 -0.35
N LYS A 68 -18.28 -5.87 0.28
CA LYS A 68 -18.69 -4.53 -0.15
C LYS A 68 -18.14 -4.19 -1.54
N GLU A 69 -16.85 -4.46 -1.78
CA GLU A 69 -16.22 -4.24 -3.10
C GLU A 69 -16.94 -5.01 -4.22
N ILE A 70 -17.41 -6.25 -3.96
CA ILE A 70 -18.19 -7.05 -4.92
C ILE A 70 -19.61 -6.49 -5.09
N THR A 71 -20.28 -6.18 -3.98
CA THR A 71 -21.69 -5.78 -3.99
C THR A 71 -21.89 -4.39 -4.59
N ASP A 72 -20.97 -3.46 -4.32
CA ASP A 72 -21.08 -2.07 -4.78
C ASP A 72 -20.88 -1.93 -6.30
N LYS A 73 -20.42 -2.98 -7.02
CA LYS A 73 -20.15 -2.98 -8.47
C LYS A 73 -19.37 -1.76 -8.98
N ARG A 74 -18.73 -0.98 -8.09
CA ARG A 74 -17.95 0.22 -8.43
C ARG A 74 -16.69 -0.24 -9.11
N GLU A 75 -16.83 -0.40 -10.42
CA GLU A 75 -15.82 -0.71 -11.41
C GLU A 75 -14.77 -1.68 -10.91
N LEU A 76 -14.89 -2.94 -11.32
CA LEU A 76 -13.76 -3.87 -11.44
C LEU A 76 -12.78 -3.30 -12.49
N LYS A 77 -12.24 -2.10 -12.26
CA LYS A 77 -11.12 -1.55 -12.98
C LYS A 77 -10.00 -2.56 -12.81
N ASP A 78 -9.41 -2.92 -13.94
CA ASP A 78 -8.23 -3.77 -14.15
C ASP A 78 -6.98 -3.31 -13.37
N ARG A 79 -7.13 -2.23 -12.59
CA ARG A 79 -6.10 -1.61 -11.79
C ARG A 79 -6.00 -2.31 -10.45
N ILE A 80 -5.00 -3.18 -10.30
CA ILE A 80 -4.69 -3.91 -9.05
C ILE A 80 -4.40 -2.96 -7.87
N ARG A 81 -4.06 -1.69 -8.13
CA ARG A 81 -3.73 -0.68 -7.11
C ARG A 81 -4.75 0.46 -7.05
N ASP A 82 -5.44 0.58 -5.92
CA ASP A 82 -6.00 1.86 -5.46
C ASP A 82 -4.87 2.89 -5.27
N HIS A 83 -5.12 4.17 -5.54
CA HIS A 83 -4.19 5.23 -5.12
C HIS A 83 -3.99 5.15 -3.60
N GLY A 84 -2.73 5.10 -3.14
CA GLY A 84 -2.38 5.28 -1.73
C GLY A 84 -2.06 4.02 -0.91
N GLY A 85 -1.92 2.84 -1.54
CA GLY A 85 -1.58 1.58 -0.85
C GLY A 85 -0.09 1.35 -0.54
N GLY A 86 0.67 2.42 -0.34
CA GLY A 86 2.08 2.40 0.04
C GLY A 86 2.47 3.78 0.56
N ARG A 87 3.51 3.89 1.39
CA ARG A 87 4.08 5.19 1.78
C ARG A 87 4.31 5.96 0.47
N LYS A 88 3.57 7.07 0.27
CA LYS A 88 3.73 7.90 -0.93
C LYS A 88 5.23 8.16 -1.07
N LYS A 89 5.82 7.84 -2.22
CA LYS A 89 7.15 8.34 -2.53
C LYS A 89 7.02 9.86 -2.44
N GLU A 90 7.61 10.44 -1.41
CA GLU A 90 7.63 11.90 -1.21
C GLU A 90 8.36 12.61 -2.38
N VAL A 91 9.01 11.82 -3.23
CA VAL A 91 9.66 12.19 -4.48
C VAL A 91 8.68 12.66 -5.57
N ASP A 92 7.42 12.23 -5.56
CA ASP A 92 6.41 12.63 -6.56
C ASP A 92 5.52 13.79 -6.12
N ARG A 93 5.81 14.44 -4.98
CA ARG A 93 4.85 15.37 -4.35
C ARG A 93 4.93 16.79 -4.88
N ASP A 94 6.04 17.22 -5.46
CA ASP A 94 6.11 18.57 -6.03
C ASP A 94 7.31 18.72 -7.00
N PRO A 95 7.11 18.96 -8.31
CA PRO A 95 8.20 19.31 -9.21
C PRO A 95 8.95 20.57 -8.76
N GLY A 96 8.32 21.46 -7.97
CA GLY A 96 8.95 22.67 -7.43
C GLY A 96 10.07 22.41 -6.41
N ILE A 97 10.06 21.27 -5.71
CA ILE A 97 11.11 20.95 -4.72
C ILE A 97 12.46 20.76 -5.38
N ARG A 98 12.51 20.11 -6.55
CA ARG A 98 13.77 19.86 -7.27
C ARG A 98 14.38 21.17 -7.76
N GLU A 99 13.57 22.04 -8.35
CA GLU A 99 14.02 23.36 -8.82
C GLU A 99 14.52 24.23 -7.67
N GLU A 100 13.84 24.21 -6.53
CA GLU A 100 14.24 25.02 -5.38
C GLU A 100 15.48 24.46 -4.67
N LEU A 101 15.66 23.14 -4.66
CA LEU A 101 16.89 22.49 -4.19
C LEU A 101 18.09 22.87 -5.05
N ILE A 102 17.94 22.88 -6.38
CA ILE A 102 18.99 23.32 -7.31
C ILE A 102 19.39 24.77 -7.01
N LYS A 103 18.43 25.69 -6.89
CA LYS A 103 18.73 27.11 -6.56
C LYS A 103 19.44 27.26 -5.22
N LEU A 104 19.05 26.51 -4.20
CA LEU A 104 19.68 26.55 -2.87
C LEU A 104 21.13 26.09 -2.91
N VAL A 105 21.43 25.07 -3.71
CA VAL A 105 22.79 24.55 -3.93
C VAL A 105 23.60 25.54 -4.76
N GLU A 106 23.08 26.00 -5.91
CA GLU A 106 23.75 26.97 -6.80
C GLU A 106 24.07 28.29 -6.10
N SER A 107 23.15 28.83 -5.29
CA SER A 107 23.38 30.07 -4.52
C SER A 107 24.50 29.94 -3.47
N SER A 108 24.81 28.71 -3.05
CA SER A 108 25.89 28.41 -2.11
C SER A 108 27.21 28.08 -2.81
N THR A 109 27.18 27.85 -4.13
CA THR A 109 28.35 27.52 -4.94
C THR A 109 28.91 28.79 -5.58
N ARG A 110 29.90 29.38 -4.91
CA ARG A 110 30.66 30.51 -5.47
C ARG A 110 31.75 29.99 -6.41
N GLY A 111 31.36 29.60 -7.62
CA GLY A 111 32.27 29.36 -8.74
C GLY A 111 32.64 27.89 -9.03
N ASP A 112 32.64 27.60 -10.34
CA ASP A 112 33.12 26.44 -11.10
C ASP A 112 32.16 25.24 -11.34
N PRO A 113 31.70 24.99 -12.59
CA PRO A 113 30.59 24.08 -12.89
C PRO A 113 30.97 22.60 -13.12
N GLN A 114 32.23 22.21 -12.89
CA GLN A 114 32.70 20.84 -13.20
C GLN A 114 33.52 20.23 -12.06
N SER A 115 32.86 19.76 -10.99
CA SER A 115 33.42 18.65 -10.21
C SER A 115 32.33 17.85 -9.49
N SER A 116 32.46 16.53 -9.45
CA SER A 116 31.60 15.59 -8.71
C SER A 116 31.64 15.76 -7.17
N LEU A 117 32.20 16.87 -6.68
CA LEU A 117 32.31 17.28 -5.28
C LEU A 117 31.37 18.47 -4.94
N LEU A 118 30.52 18.91 -5.87
CA LEU A 118 29.62 20.07 -5.75
C LEU A 118 28.53 19.94 -4.66
N TRP A 119 28.32 18.76 -4.09
CA TRP A 119 27.19 18.47 -3.18
C TRP A 119 27.55 18.55 -1.68
N GLU A 120 28.80 18.86 -1.33
CA GLU A 120 29.33 18.77 0.05
C GLU A 120 29.47 20.13 0.78
N SER A 121 28.92 21.25 0.27
CA SER A 121 29.08 22.56 0.94
C SER A 121 28.02 22.86 2.00
N LYS A 122 26.85 22.19 1.93
CA LYS A 122 25.77 22.27 2.94
C LYS A 122 25.35 20.87 3.35
N SER A 123 25.33 20.59 4.67
CA SER A 123 24.77 19.34 5.19
C SER A 123 23.32 19.15 4.72
N LEU A 124 22.95 17.94 4.32
CA LEU A 124 21.59 17.53 3.91
C LEU A 124 20.51 17.99 4.89
N ARG A 125 20.84 18.04 6.18
CA ARG A 125 19.95 18.56 7.24
C ARG A 125 19.65 20.05 7.07
N LYS A 126 20.66 20.85 6.74
CA LYS A 126 20.51 22.29 6.52
C LYS A 126 19.66 22.57 5.28
N LEU A 127 19.90 21.83 4.19
CA LEU A 127 19.06 21.90 2.98
C LEU A 127 17.60 21.54 3.27
N SER A 128 17.35 20.51 4.10
CA SER A 128 15.98 20.15 4.49
C SER A 128 15.29 21.21 5.35
N VAL A 129 16.03 21.95 6.19
CA VAL A 129 15.49 23.06 6.99
C VAL A 129 15.14 24.25 6.10
N GLU A 130 16.05 24.65 5.21
CA GLU A 130 15.82 25.78 4.29
C GLU A 130 14.64 25.49 3.33
N LEU A 131 14.46 24.24 2.88
CA LEU A 131 13.29 23.84 2.10
C LEU A 131 11.99 23.86 2.91
N ARG A 132 12.04 23.47 4.19
CA ARG A 132 10.90 23.59 5.12
C ARG A 132 10.50 25.03 5.37
N GLU A 133 11.45 25.95 5.51
CA GLU A 133 11.19 27.39 5.64
C GLU A 133 10.50 27.97 4.40
N LYS A 134 10.78 27.40 3.22
CA LYS A 134 10.11 27.75 1.95
C LYS A 134 8.74 27.08 1.77
N GLY A 135 8.26 26.30 2.75
CA GLY A 135 6.94 25.67 2.74
C GLY A 135 6.91 24.23 2.25
N TYR A 136 8.07 23.60 1.99
CA TYR A 136 8.14 22.21 1.54
C TYR A 136 8.37 21.24 2.71
N ASP A 137 7.48 20.26 2.87
CA ASP A 137 7.65 19.21 3.88
C ASP A 137 8.63 18.14 3.40
N VAL A 138 9.92 18.39 3.59
CA VAL A 138 11.01 17.49 3.16
C VAL A 138 11.85 17.01 4.34
N SER A 139 12.38 15.80 4.25
CA SER A 139 13.35 15.26 5.21
C SER A 139 14.74 15.19 4.59
N HIS A 140 15.80 15.18 5.41
CA HIS A 140 17.18 15.04 4.93
C HIS A 140 17.39 13.76 4.08
N VAL A 141 16.69 12.67 4.40
CA VAL A 141 16.71 11.41 3.61
C VAL A 141 16.07 11.60 2.23
N LEU A 142 15.06 12.47 2.12
CA LEU A 142 14.46 12.81 0.84
C LEU A 142 15.39 13.70 0.01
N VAL A 143 16.07 14.66 0.63
CA VAL A 143 17.06 15.51 -0.03
C VAL A 143 18.22 14.67 -0.58
N GLU A 144 18.71 13.70 0.19
CA GLU A 144 19.75 12.75 -0.25
C GLU A 144 19.32 11.97 -1.50
N LYS A 145 18.11 11.42 -1.48
CA LYS A 145 17.56 10.70 -2.64
C LYS A 145 17.39 11.60 -3.86
N LEU A 146 16.90 12.83 -3.66
CA LEU A 146 16.72 13.79 -4.75
C LEU A 146 18.06 14.17 -5.39
N LEU A 147 19.12 14.34 -4.59
CA LEU A 147 20.47 14.60 -5.09
C LEU A 147 21.06 13.38 -5.81
N HIS A 148 20.84 12.16 -5.30
CA HIS A 148 21.34 10.95 -5.97
C HIS A 148 20.58 10.66 -7.27
N ASP A 149 19.27 10.96 -7.34
CA ASP A 149 18.48 10.90 -8.57
C ASP A 149 18.80 12.07 -9.55
N MET A 150 19.78 12.93 -9.23
CA MET A 150 20.27 14.03 -10.09
C MET A 150 21.66 13.75 -10.69
N GLU A 151 22.35 12.68 -10.28
CA GLU A 151 23.49 12.10 -11.00
C GLU A 151 23.04 11.37 -12.28
#